data_AF-A0A6A6HZA1-F1
#
_entry.id   AF-A0A6A6HZA1-F1
#
_cell.length_a   1.000
_cell.length_b   1.000
_cell.length_c   1.000
_cell.angle_alpha   90.00
_cell.angle_beta   90.00
_cell.angle_gamma   90.00
#
_symmetry.space_group_name_H-M   'P 1'
#
loop_
_entity.id
_entity.type
_entity.pdbx_description
1 polymer ?
#
loop_
_entity_poly.entity_id
_entity_poly.type
_entity_poly.pdbx_seq_one_letter_code
_entity_poly.pdbx_strand_id
1 'polypeptide(L)'
;MVVIEVSFSHDTPAHELATEYIKSGTHAVIFVDLEYRSPTQRAASAASSVPSTAVYSIFRRLRTQKPNGKYAVRTECVVNNQPFLTNTSDPDTISEGHLALWLSDFCPTDRLSRDDEEDTAVRVSHTKLAAILAEAEEEQMLYDSHQPGLDADEDYESDEPVKRAADASFSSCNEDPSSQENNLDDPEWKPSGKTKKART
;
A
#
# COMPACT_ATOMS: atom_id res chain seq x y z
N MET A 1 3.17 -7.46 5.10
CA MET A 1 3.21 -6.32 4.15
C MET A 1 2.12 -5.35 4.57
N VAL A 2 2.45 -4.06 4.60
CA VAL A 2 1.51 -2.97 4.87
C VAL A 2 1.33 -2.17 3.59
N VAL A 3 0.09 -1.81 3.27
CA VAL A 3 -0.24 -0.98 2.11
C VAL A 3 -0.86 0.33 2.61
N ILE A 4 -0.45 1.44 2.01
CA ILE A 4 -1.06 2.76 2.22
C ILE A 4 -1.67 3.18 0.89
N GLU A 5 -2.96 3.38 0.89
CA GLU A 5 -3.75 3.88 -0.23
C GLU A 5 -4.19 5.29 0.10
N VAL A 6 -3.90 6.23 -0.80
CA VAL A 6 -4.30 7.63 -0.67
C VAL A 6 -5.36 7.89 -1.72
N SER A 7 -6.60 8.04 -1.27
CA SER A 7 -7.74 8.31 -2.15
C SER A 7 -8.14 9.76 -2.04
N PHE A 8 -8.42 10.37 -3.19
CA PHE A 8 -9.09 11.65 -3.27
C PHE A 8 -10.56 11.36 -3.54
N SER A 9 -11.46 11.80 -2.64
CA SER A 9 -12.91 11.59 -2.65
C SER A 9 -13.43 10.29 -2.01
N HIS A 10 -14.54 10.45 -1.29
CA HIS A 10 -15.22 9.46 -0.43
C HIS A 10 -15.83 8.25 -1.15
N ASP A 11 -15.61 8.07 -2.46
CA ASP A 11 -16.38 7.14 -3.29
C ASP A 11 -15.73 5.75 -3.47
N THR A 12 -14.54 5.53 -2.92
CA THR A 12 -13.90 4.21 -3.05
C THR A 12 -14.42 3.28 -1.95
N PRO A 13 -14.93 2.08 -2.29
CA PRO A 13 -15.37 1.11 -1.28
C PRO A 13 -14.15 0.51 -0.55
N ALA A 14 -13.60 1.26 0.40
CA ALA A 14 -12.33 0.97 1.08
C ALA A 14 -12.30 -0.44 1.68
N HIS A 15 -13.43 -0.94 2.18
CA HIS A 15 -13.55 -2.30 2.71
C HIS A 15 -13.37 -3.38 1.62
N GLU A 16 -13.93 -3.19 0.43
CA GLU A 16 -13.81 -4.16 -0.66
C GLU A 16 -12.36 -4.23 -1.17
N LEU A 17 -11.74 -3.07 -1.39
CA LEU A 17 -10.33 -3.01 -1.77
C LEU A 17 -9.40 -3.57 -0.69
N ALA A 18 -9.62 -3.20 0.58
CA ALA A 18 -8.87 -3.77 1.71
C ALA A 18 -8.94 -5.30 1.70
N THR A 19 -10.12 -5.85 1.38
CA THR A 19 -10.34 -7.29 1.32
C THR A 19 -9.55 -7.94 0.20
N GLU A 20 -9.44 -7.33 -0.97
CA GLU A 20 -8.61 -7.86 -2.07
C GLU A 20 -7.12 -7.82 -1.76
N TYR A 21 -6.63 -6.73 -1.14
CA TYR A 21 -5.24 -6.67 -0.66
C TYR A 21 -4.95 -7.75 0.38
N ILE A 22 -5.82 -7.92 1.37
CA ILE A 22 -5.63 -8.91 2.44
C ILE A 22 -5.71 -10.34 1.91
N LYS A 23 -6.60 -10.62 0.96
CA LYS A 23 -6.64 -11.91 0.24
C LYS A 23 -5.31 -12.21 -0.46
N SER A 24 -4.65 -11.17 -0.96
CA SER A 24 -3.34 -11.26 -1.62
C SER A 24 -2.16 -11.39 -0.66
N GLY A 25 -2.42 -11.42 0.66
CA GLY A 25 -1.39 -11.62 1.69
C GLY A 25 -0.98 -10.35 2.44
N THR A 26 -1.58 -9.20 2.15
CA THR A 26 -1.38 -7.98 2.93
C THR A 26 -1.88 -8.17 4.37
N HIS A 27 -1.14 -7.64 5.34
CA HIS A 27 -1.45 -7.77 6.77
C HIS A 27 -2.23 -6.57 7.30
N ALA A 28 -1.90 -5.37 6.84
CA ALA A 28 -2.65 -4.16 7.12
C ALA A 28 -2.77 -3.28 5.88
N VAL A 29 -3.93 -2.66 5.72
CA VAL A 29 -4.22 -1.69 4.66
C VAL A 29 -4.69 -0.41 5.35
N ILE A 30 -4.04 0.69 5.03
CA ILE A 30 -4.37 2.02 5.53
C ILE A 30 -4.96 2.78 4.36
N PHE A 31 -6.20 3.23 4.48
CA PHE A 31 -6.79 4.18 3.53
C PHE A 31 -6.71 5.56 4.15
N VAL A 32 -6.13 6.51 3.42
CA VAL A 32 -6.10 7.92 3.77
C VAL A 32 -7.00 8.65 2.77
N ASP A 33 -8.09 9.21 3.26
CA ASP A 33 -9.02 10.00 2.45
C ASP A 33 -8.76 11.49 2.73
N LEU A 34 -8.41 12.20 1.66
CA LEU A 34 -8.04 13.61 1.66
C LEU A 34 -9.09 14.41 0.90
N GLU A 35 -9.37 15.63 1.38
CA GLU A 35 -10.14 16.60 0.59
C GLU A 35 -9.47 16.84 -0.76
N TYR A 36 -10.15 16.50 -1.85
CA TYR A 36 -9.65 16.82 -3.18
C TYR A 36 -9.77 18.32 -3.46
N ARG A 37 -8.65 18.93 -3.86
CA ARG A 37 -8.62 20.27 -4.45
C ARG A 37 -8.04 20.20 -5.85
N SER A 38 -8.65 20.92 -6.79
CA SER A 38 -8.11 21.09 -8.13
C SER A 38 -6.88 22.03 -8.11
N PRO A 39 -5.99 21.95 -9.13
CA PRO A 39 -4.85 22.87 -9.23
C PRO A 39 -5.25 24.35 -9.16
N THR A 40 -6.38 24.72 -9.78
CA THR A 40 -6.91 26.09 -9.73
C THR A 40 -7.34 26.49 -8.31
N GLN A 41 -7.94 25.57 -7.55
CA GLN A 41 -8.33 25.82 -6.16
C GLN A 41 -7.10 25.94 -5.23
N ARG A 42 -6.06 25.11 -5.45
CA ARG A 42 -4.79 25.23 -4.74
C ARG A 42 -4.11 26.57 -5.02
N ALA A 43 -4.01 26.96 -6.30
CA ALA A 43 -3.37 28.23 -6.70
C ALA A 43 -4.14 29.48 -6.24
N ALA A 44 -5.47 29.43 -6.17
CA ALA A 44 -6.30 30.55 -5.71
C ALA A 44 -6.26 30.76 -4.19
N SER A 45 -5.90 29.72 -3.43
CA SER A 45 -5.96 29.72 -1.96
C SER A 45 -4.65 30.20 -1.35
N ALA A 46 -4.34 31.49 -1.50
CA ALA A 46 -3.19 32.12 -0.85
C ALA A 46 -3.22 32.07 0.70
N ALA A 47 -4.33 31.61 1.31
CA ALA A 47 -4.58 31.63 2.75
C ALA A 47 -4.54 30.26 3.45
N SER A 48 -4.55 29.13 2.73
CA SER A 48 -4.38 27.80 3.34
C SER A 48 -4.07 26.75 2.25
N SER A 49 -2.79 26.39 2.13
CA SER A 49 -2.30 25.36 1.20
C SER A 49 -2.66 23.93 1.62
N VAL A 50 -3.17 23.73 2.83
CA VAL A 50 -3.41 22.40 3.40
C VAL A 50 -4.89 21.99 3.26
N PRO A 51 -5.20 20.70 2.96
CA PRO A 51 -6.54 20.14 3.03
C PRO A 51 -7.23 20.47 4.36
N SER A 52 -8.51 20.85 4.30
CA SER A 52 -9.29 21.21 5.49
C SER A 52 -9.79 19.98 6.25
N THR A 53 -9.84 18.83 5.57
CA THR A 53 -10.26 17.57 6.15
C THR A 53 -9.39 16.44 5.64
N ALA A 54 -9.02 15.56 6.57
CA ALA A 54 -8.29 14.35 6.27
C ALA A 54 -8.61 13.29 7.32
N VAL A 55 -8.99 12.10 6.85
CA VAL A 55 -9.34 10.96 7.69
C VAL A 55 -8.57 9.74 7.25
N TYR A 56 -8.43 8.76 8.15
CA TYR A 56 -7.87 7.47 7.79
C TYR A 56 -8.70 6.31 8.34
N SER A 57 -8.64 5.19 7.63
CA SER A 57 -9.17 3.90 8.05
C SER A 57 -8.06 2.87 8.02
N ILE A 58 -8.07 1.94 8.98
CA ILE A 58 -7.10 0.84 9.07
C ILE A 58 -7.87 -0.46 9.03
N PHE A 59 -7.53 -1.30 8.07
CA PHE A 59 -8.02 -2.66 7.93
C PHE A 59 -6.88 -3.63 8.22
N ARG A 60 -7.13 -4.62 9.08
CA ARG A 60 -6.15 -5.65 9.44
C ARG A 60 -6.62 -7.03 9.04
N ARG A 61 -5.65 -7.87 8.75
CA ARG A 61 -5.84 -9.29 8.50
C ARG A 61 -6.05 -10.00 9.83
N LEU A 62 -7.22 -10.61 10.00
CA LEU A 62 -7.52 -11.46 11.14
C LEU A 62 -7.53 -12.93 10.70
N ARG A 63 -6.65 -13.73 11.32
CA ARG A 63 -6.51 -15.15 11.07
C ARG A 63 -7.13 -15.94 12.23
N THR A 64 -8.13 -16.77 11.95
CA THR A 64 -8.78 -17.61 12.97
C THR A 64 -8.61 -19.08 12.62
N GLN A 65 -8.23 -19.89 13.60
CA GLN A 65 -8.14 -21.33 13.41
C GLN A 65 -9.54 -21.95 13.42
N LYS A 66 -9.86 -22.71 12.37
CA LYS A 66 -11.10 -23.47 12.25
C LYS A 66 -10.97 -24.81 13.00
N PRO A 67 -12.08 -25.45 13.41
CA PRO A 67 -12.06 -26.76 14.07
C PRO A 67 -11.36 -27.88 13.29
N ASN A 68 -11.25 -27.75 11.96
CA ASN A 68 -10.56 -28.71 11.09
C ASN A 68 -9.04 -28.45 10.98
N GLY A 69 -8.47 -27.59 11.85
CA GLY A 69 -7.06 -27.23 11.84
C GLY A 69 -6.64 -26.25 10.74
N LYS A 70 -7.53 -25.93 9.78
CA LYS A 70 -7.26 -24.92 8.74
C LYS A 70 -7.46 -23.51 9.30
N TYR A 71 -6.85 -22.52 8.67
CA TYR A 71 -7.05 -21.13 9.02
C TYR A 71 -8.08 -20.45 8.11
N ALA A 72 -8.94 -19.63 8.70
CA ALA A 72 -9.73 -18.63 7.99
C ALA A 72 -8.97 -17.30 8.02
N VAL A 73 -9.05 -16.54 6.94
CA VAL A 73 -8.57 -15.16 6.89
C VAL A 73 -9.77 -14.26 6.63
N ARG A 74 -9.90 -13.19 7.40
CA ARG A 74 -10.91 -12.15 7.20
C ARG A 74 -10.29 -10.76 7.36
N THR A 75 -10.88 -9.79 6.68
CA THR A 75 -10.63 -8.36 6.87
C THR A 75 -11.35 -7.90 8.13
N GLU A 76 -10.67 -7.12 8.97
CA GLU A 76 -11.25 -6.43 10.11
C GLU A 76 -10.93 -4.95 10.02
N CYS A 77 -11.95 -4.08 10.05
CA CYS A 77 -11.74 -2.64 10.18
C CYS A 77 -11.49 -2.33 11.66
N VAL A 78 -10.26 -1.95 12.00
CA VAL A 78 -9.85 -1.65 13.38
C VAL A 78 -9.88 -0.16 13.69
N VAL A 79 -9.79 0.68 12.65
CA VAL A 79 -10.00 2.12 12.74
C VAL A 79 -10.83 2.53 11.53
N ASN A 80 -11.92 3.26 11.76
CA ASN A 80 -12.85 3.65 10.70
C ASN A 80 -13.02 5.16 10.67
N ASN A 81 -12.61 5.79 9.57
CA ASN A 81 -12.73 7.22 9.28
C ASN A 81 -12.28 8.11 10.46
N GLN A 82 -11.13 7.79 11.04
CA GLN A 82 -10.54 8.57 12.12
C GLN A 82 -9.99 9.88 11.54
N PRO A 83 -10.51 11.04 11.95
CA PRO A 83 -9.95 12.31 11.53
C PRO A 83 -8.59 12.55 12.20
N PHE A 84 -7.67 13.11 11.41
CA PHE A 84 -6.45 13.72 11.92
C PHE A 84 -6.36 15.21 11.56
N LEU A 85 -7.12 15.65 10.54
CA LEU A 85 -7.46 17.05 10.29
C LEU A 85 -8.98 17.24 10.33
N THR A 86 -9.46 18.19 11.12
CA THR A 86 -10.88 18.55 11.22
C THR A 86 -11.09 20.01 10.90
N ASN A 87 -11.81 20.28 9.81
CA ASN A 87 -12.34 21.57 9.33
C ASN A 87 -11.78 22.81 10.04
N THR A 88 -10.81 23.43 9.37
CA THR A 88 -10.00 24.54 9.87
C THR A 88 -10.52 25.88 9.35
N SER A 89 -11.40 26.53 10.11
CA SER A 89 -11.25 27.99 10.24
C SER A 89 -9.97 28.36 11.03
N ASP A 90 -9.26 27.35 11.56
CA ASP A 90 -7.99 27.47 12.26
C ASP A 90 -7.06 26.26 11.97
N PRO A 91 -5.95 26.40 11.23
CA PRO A 91 -5.03 25.31 10.86
C PRO A 91 -4.36 24.60 12.06
N ASP A 92 -4.51 25.14 13.27
CA ASP A 92 -4.05 24.51 14.50
C ASP A 92 -4.99 23.41 15.06
N THR A 93 -6.17 23.19 14.45
CA THR A 93 -7.12 22.15 14.91
C THR A 93 -6.79 20.75 14.40
N ILE A 94 -5.58 20.28 14.74
CA ILE A 94 -5.17 18.89 14.59
C ILE A 94 -5.89 18.06 15.66
N SER A 95 -6.58 17.00 15.26
CA SER A 95 -7.22 16.10 16.21
C SER A 95 -6.15 15.40 17.05
N GLU A 96 -6.27 15.41 18.38
CA GLU A 96 -5.37 14.67 19.26
C GLU A 96 -5.42 13.17 18.95
N GLY A 97 -4.26 12.53 18.85
CA GLY A 97 -4.19 11.11 18.60
C GLY A 97 -2.93 10.68 17.87
N HIS A 98 -2.93 9.40 17.50
CA HIS A 98 -1.87 8.81 16.72
C HIS A 98 -2.41 7.67 15.87
N LEU A 99 -1.86 7.54 14.68
CA LEU A 99 -1.95 6.33 13.89
C LEU A 99 -1.01 5.29 14.51
N ALA A 100 -1.54 4.10 14.77
CA ALA A 100 -0.82 3.01 15.42
C ALA A 100 -0.70 1.81 14.48
N LEU A 101 0.53 1.47 14.10
CA LEU A 101 0.87 0.26 13.34
C LEU A 101 1.59 -0.72 14.24
N TRP A 102 1.16 -1.97 14.24
CA TRP A 102 1.74 -3.00 15.09
C TRP A 102 2.92 -3.65 14.37
N LEU A 103 3.92 -4.12 15.10
CA LEU A 103 5.04 -4.85 14.47
C LEU A 103 4.54 -6.09 13.73
N SER A 104 3.50 -6.74 14.24
CA SER A 104 2.80 -7.86 13.59
C SER A 104 2.22 -7.50 12.20
N ASP A 105 1.92 -6.21 11.93
CA ASP A 105 1.50 -5.74 10.61
C ASP A 105 2.63 -5.90 9.55
N PHE A 106 3.90 -5.90 10.00
CA PHE A 106 5.08 -6.03 9.14
C PHE A 106 5.67 -7.45 9.12
N CYS A 107 5.49 -8.22 10.18
CA CYS A 107 6.04 -9.57 10.31
C CYS A 107 5.22 -10.62 9.55
N PRO A 108 5.84 -11.73 9.08
CA PRO A 108 5.12 -12.90 8.61
C PRO A 108 4.17 -13.47 9.69
N THR A 109 3.04 -14.02 9.27
CA THR A 109 1.92 -14.40 10.17
C THR A 109 2.26 -15.44 11.24
N ASP A 110 3.36 -16.17 11.09
CA ASP A 110 3.76 -17.23 12.02
C ASP A 110 4.91 -16.79 12.97
N ARG A 111 5.30 -15.51 12.93
CA ARG A 111 6.44 -14.98 13.70
C ARG A 111 6.03 -14.18 14.92
N LEU A 112 4.95 -13.40 14.81
CA LEU A 112 4.48 -12.50 15.85
C LEU A 112 2.96 -12.40 15.76
N SER A 113 2.28 -12.75 16.85
CA SER A 113 0.85 -12.57 17.03
C SER A 113 0.58 -11.20 17.66
N ARG A 114 -0.62 -10.67 17.42
CA ARG A 114 -1.06 -9.40 18.01
C ARG A 114 -1.27 -9.46 19.52
N ASP A 115 -1.51 -10.66 20.03
CA ASP A 115 -1.69 -10.92 21.47
C ASP A 115 -0.35 -11.16 22.18
N ASP A 116 0.77 -11.18 21.44
CA ASP A 116 2.09 -11.34 22.04
C ASP A 116 2.54 -10.03 22.70
N GLU A 117 3.10 -10.12 23.91
CA GLU A 117 3.59 -8.95 24.65
C GLU A 117 4.70 -8.18 23.92
N GLU A 118 5.40 -8.86 23.00
CA GLU A 118 6.43 -8.30 22.15
C GLU A 118 5.86 -7.50 20.95
N ASP A 119 4.55 -7.61 20.67
CA ASP A 119 3.91 -6.86 19.61
C ASP A 119 3.68 -5.40 20.01
N THR A 120 4.69 -4.59 19.76
CA THR A 120 4.67 -3.17 20.06
C THR A 120 4.07 -2.36 18.91
N ALA A 121 3.41 -1.25 19.24
CA ALA A 121 2.86 -0.34 18.25
C ALA A 121 3.85 0.79 17.93
N VAL A 122 4.20 0.94 16.66
CA VAL A 122 4.80 2.14 16.09
C VAL A 122 3.72 3.20 15.98
N ARG A 123 3.93 4.33 16.66
CA ARG A 123 2.94 5.42 16.75
C ARG A 123 3.41 6.64 15.97
N VAL A 124 2.58 7.09 15.04
CA VAL A 124 2.76 8.35 14.31
C VAL A 124 1.69 9.32 14.81
N SER A 125 2.11 10.40 15.48
CA SER A 125 1.15 11.39 15.98
C SER A 125 0.40 12.05 14.83
N HIS A 126 -0.85 12.46 15.08
CA HIS A 126 -1.63 13.20 14.10
C HIS A 126 -0.95 14.52 13.69
N THR A 127 -0.22 15.17 14.60
CA THR A 127 0.61 16.34 14.26
C THR A 127 1.68 16.02 13.21
N LYS A 128 2.32 14.84 13.31
CA LYS A 128 3.28 14.40 12.29
C LYS A 128 2.60 14.07 10.98
N LEU A 129 1.43 13.42 11.00
CA LEU A 129 0.67 13.16 9.77
C LEU A 129 0.24 14.45 9.08
N ALA A 130 -0.21 15.44 9.84
CA ALA A 130 -0.56 16.76 9.33
C ALA A 130 0.66 17.46 8.71
N ALA A 131 1.82 17.38 9.35
CA ALA A 131 3.06 17.96 8.81
C ALA A 131 3.50 17.29 7.50
N ILE A 132 3.47 15.95 7.43
CA ILE A 132 3.78 15.19 6.21
C ILE A 132 2.82 15.57 5.08
N LEU A 133 1.53 15.71 5.39
CA LEU A 133 0.54 16.12 4.39
C LEU A 133 0.79 17.55 3.89
N ALA A 134 1.15 18.48 4.79
CA ALA A 134 1.48 19.85 4.41
C ALA A 134 2.71 19.90 3.49
N GLU A 135 3.75 19.11 3.77
CA GLU A 135 4.94 18.97 2.93
C GLU A 135 4.58 18.42 1.54
N ALA A 136 3.79 17.35 1.48
CA ALA A 136 3.35 16.75 0.21
C ALA A 136 2.50 17.72 -0.65
N GLU A 137 1.67 18.55 -0.03
CA GLU A 137 0.88 19.58 -0.74
C GLU A 137 1.77 20.72 -1.27
N GLU A 138 2.79 21.13 -0.51
CA GLU A 138 3.77 22.11 -0.98
C GLU A 138 4.54 21.59 -2.21
N GLU A 139 4.99 20.34 -2.18
CA GLU A 139 5.62 19.67 -3.32
C GLU A 139 4.69 19.60 -4.54
N GLN A 140 3.42 19.23 -4.32
CA GLN A 140 2.43 19.17 -5.39
C GLN A 140 2.13 20.56 -5.97
N MET A 141 2.07 21.61 -5.15
CA MET A 141 1.89 22.98 -5.62
C MET A 141 3.08 23.44 -6.46
N LEU A 142 4.30 23.11 -6.04
CA LEU A 142 5.49 23.39 -6.83
C LEU A 142 5.38 22.70 -8.18
N TYR A 143 5.06 21.40 -8.21
CA TYR A 143 4.85 20.64 -9.45
C TYR A 143 3.77 21.27 -10.35
N ASP A 144 2.62 21.62 -9.79
CA ASP A 144 1.50 22.22 -10.53
C ASP A 144 1.82 23.61 -11.10
N SER A 145 2.72 24.36 -10.45
CA SER A 145 3.14 25.70 -10.88
C SER A 145 4.10 25.68 -12.07
N HIS A 146 4.82 24.57 -12.27
CA HIS A 146 5.60 24.32 -13.47
C HIS A 146 4.61 23.80 -14.53
N GLN A 147 4.42 24.55 -15.63
CA GLN A 147 3.56 24.09 -16.71
C GLN A 147 4.01 22.69 -17.17
N PRO A 148 3.10 21.73 -17.40
CA PRO A 148 3.47 20.47 -18.02
C PRO A 148 3.88 20.75 -19.46
N GLY A 149 5.18 20.95 -19.64
CA GLY A 149 5.82 21.30 -20.90
C GLY A 149 7.14 22.01 -20.69
N LEU A 150 8.20 21.22 -20.45
CA LEU A 150 9.63 21.61 -20.48
C LEU A 150 10.01 22.53 -19.31
N ASP A 151 10.73 22.06 -18.30
CA ASP A 151 12.07 21.52 -18.48
C ASP A 151 12.15 20.03 -18.15
N ALA A 152 12.76 19.27 -19.06
CA ALA A 152 13.27 17.96 -18.72
C ALA A 152 14.20 18.11 -17.53
N ASP A 153 14.24 17.10 -16.65
CA ASP A 153 15.25 17.00 -15.61
C ASP A 153 16.66 17.06 -16.25
N GLU A 154 17.18 18.27 -16.47
CA GLU A 154 18.60 18.50 -16.59
C GLU A 154 19.13 18.32 -15.16
N ASP A 155 19.97 17.30 -14.99
CA ASP A 155 20.73 16.94 -13.78
C ASP A 155 20.23 15.70 -12.99
N TYR A 156 19.72 14.67 -13.69
CA TYR A 156 20.08 13.32 -13.23
C TYR A 156 21.51 13.01 -13.72
N GLU A 157 22.51 13.42 -12.94
CA GLU A 157 23.85 12.83 -13.02
C GLU A 157 23.70 11.35 -12.63
N SER A 158 23.49 10.50 -13.63
CA SER A 158 23.73 9.07 -13.45
C SER A 158 25.21 8.93 -13.18
N ASP A 159 25.58 8.65 -11.93
CA ASP A 159 26.87 8.04 -11.61
C ASP A 159 26.94 6.72 -12.41
N GLU A 160 27.50 6.79 -13.63
CA GLU A 160 27.82 5.61 -14.40
C GLU A 160 28.69 4.72 -13.51
N PRO A 161 28.35 3.42 -13.36
CA PRO A 161 29.21 2.52 -12.64
C PRO A 161 30.55 2.49 -13.37
N VAL A 162 31.59 3.00 -12.72
CA VAL A 162 32.98 2.95 -13.18
C VAL A 162 33.26 1.52 -13.64
N LYS A 163 33.32 1.33 -14.97
CA LYS A 163 33.82 0.11 -15.59
C LYS A 163 35.28 -0.04 -15.19
N ARG A 164 35.53 -0.68 -14.04
CA ARG A 164 36.85 -1.25 -13.77
C ARG A 164 37.09 -2.27 -14.86
N ALA A 165 38.05 -1.94 -15.71
CA ALA A 165 38.65 -2.87 -16.66
C ALA A 165 38.99 -4.15 -15.89
N ALA A 166 38.25 -5.22 -16.19
CA ALA A 166 38.68 -6.55 -15.85
C ALA A 166 39.83 -6.86 -16.80
N ASP A 167 41.05 -6.69 -16.30
CA ASP A 167 42.24 -7.24 -16.96
C ASP A 167 42.04 -8.74 -17.09
N ALA A 168 42.00 -9.17 -18.35
CA ALA A 168 41.99 -10.55 -18.75
C ALA A 168 43.34 -11.18 -18.39
N SER A 169 43.33 -12.11 -17.43
CA SER A 169 44.18 -13.30 -17.43
C SER A 169 43.79 -14.18 -16.26
N PHE A 170 43.02 -15.25 -16.50
CA PHE A 170 43.46 -16.61 -16.19
C PHE A 170 42.40 -17.65 -16.63
N SER A 171 42.84 -18.48 -17.58
CA SER A 171 42.57 -19.92 -17.70
C SER A 171 41.11 -20.44 -17.72
N SER A 172 40.65 -20.69 -18.95
CA SER A 172 40.07 -21.97 -19.41
C SER A 172 39.97 -23.11 -18.38
N CYS A 173 38.78 -23.70 -18.25
CA CYS A 173 38.53 -25.12 -18.51
C CYS A 173 37.02 -25.36 -18.74
N ASN A 174 36.74 -26.08 -19.84
CA ASN A 174 35.45 -26.62 -20.28
C ASN A 174 34.77 -27.49 -19.20
N GLU A 175 33.44 -27.63 -19.26
CA GLU A 175 32.79 -28.90 -19.67
C GLU A 175 31.26 -28.76 -19.82
N ASP A 176 30.80 -29.38 -20.90
CA ASP A 176 29.43 -29.66 -21.35
C ASP A 176 28.57 -30.35 -20.27
N PRO A 177 27.22 -30.29 -20.32
CA PRO A 177 26.57 -31.34 -21.10
C PRO A 177 25.29 -30.96 -21.85
N SER A 178 25.21 -31.59 -23.02
CA SER A 178 24.05 -31.81 -23.87
C SER A 178 22.88 -32.54 -23.18
N SER A 179 21.69 -32.32 -23.77
CA SER A 179 20.60 -33.29 -23.97
C SER A 179 19.63 -33.53 -22.79
N GLN A 180 18.37 -33.14 -22.95
CA GLN A 180 17.29 -34.00 -23.48
C GLN A 180 15.93 -33.29 -23.35
N GLU A 181 15.38 -32.90 -24.50
CA GLU A 181 13.94 -32.72 -24.68
C GLU A 181 13.26 -34.09 -24.55
N ASN A 182 12.27 -34.19 -23.67
CA ASN A 182 11.29 -35.28 -23.69
C ASN A 182 9.91 -34.70 -23.99
N ASN A 183 9.38 -35.18 -25.12
CA ASN A 183 7.99 -35.09 -25.55
C ASN A 183 7.04 -35.91 -24.65
N LEU A 184 5.74 -35.70 -24.87
CA LEU A 184 4.58 -36.54 -24.51
C LEU A 184 4.10 -36.41 -23.04
N ASP A 185 2.83 -36.26 -22.68
CA ASP A 185 1.57 -36.56 -23.36
C ASP A 185 0.44 -35.67 -22.78
N ASP A 186 -0.49 -35.32 -23.65
CA ASP A 186 -1.78 -34.69 -23.38
C ASP A 186 -2.82 -35.78 -23.04
N PRO A 187 -3.69 -35.60 -22.02
CA PRO A 187 -4.96 -36.30 -22.04
C PRO A 187 -6.15 -35.33 -21.97
N GLU A 188 -6.75 -35.17 -23.14
CA GLU A 188 -8.14 -34.81 -23.37
C GLU A 188 -9.10 -35.75 -22.58
N TRP A 189 -9.93 -35.21 -21.66
CA TRP A 189 -11.27 -35.78 -21.42
C TRP A 189 -12.31 -34.76 -20.91
N LYS A 190 -13.37 -34.68 -21.71
CA LYS A 190 -14.66 -33.96 -21.73
C LYS A 190 -15.49 -33.83 -20.42
N PRO A 191 -16.43 -32.86 -20.40
CA PRO A 191 -17.36 -32.61 -19.30
C PRO A 191 -18.61 -33.52 -19.34
N SER A 192 -19.07 -33.94 -18.17
CA SER A 192 -20.42 -34.47 -17.92
C SER A 192 -20.80 -34.09 -16.48
N GLY A 193 -22.02 -33.69 -16.11
CA GLY A 193 -23.27 -33.49 -16.81
C GLY A 193 -24.20 -32.68 -15.90
N LYS A 194 -25.21 -32.06 -16.51
CA LYS A 194 -26.32 -31.39 -15.83
C LYS A 194 -27.20 -32.43 -15.12
N THR A 195 -27.66 -32.14 -13.90
CA THR A 195 -28.98 -32.63 -13.45
C THR A 195 -29.79 -31.55 -12.74
N LYS A 196 -31.04 -31.49 -13.16
CA LYS A 196 -32.12 -30.58 -12.77
C LYS A 196 -32.70 -30.94 -11.39
N LYS A 197 -33.25 -29.90 -10.74
CA LYS A 197 -34.49 -29.83 -9.94
C LYS A 197 -35.05 -31.14 -9.34
N ALA A 198 -35.29 -31.11 -8.03
CA ALA A 198 -36.60 -31.50 -7.50
C ALA A 198 -36.94 -30.62 -6.29
N ARG A 199 -38.17 -30.13 -6.32
CA ARG A 199 -38.86 -29.27 -5.37
C ARG A 199 -39.85 -30.20 -4.64
N THR A 200 -39.86 -30.15 -3.32
CA THR A 200 -41.00 -30.60 -2.51
C THR A 200 -41.12 -29.62 -1.36
#